data_AF-A0A4Y8K3B5-F1
#
_entry.id   AF-A0A4Y8K3B5-F1
#
_cell.length_a   1.000
_cell.length_b   1.000
_cell.length_c   1.000
_cell.angle_alpha   90.00
_cell.angle_beta   90.00
_cell.angle_gamma   90.00
#
_symmetry.space_group_name_H-M   'P 1'
#
loop_
_entity.id
_entity.type
_entity.pdbx_description
1 polymer ?
#
loop_
_entity_poly.entity_id
_entity_poly.type
_entity_poly.pdbx_seq_one_letter_code
_entity_poly.pdbx_strand_id
1 'polypeptide(L)'
;MYTRVETSVAVQQLANGLHDSGRDRPWVVVSSPFGTAVPEIGIDQLSSQIGDVARVFLIETGELTRQLGDLLPAQFQVYGSAGRSYPVGDAFAELSRSRLRFTHGDAQHATDQLVTDALAHAHQAGLFALAPASVITVDGTVKGFMLGGSRALVELDSGGMATVWQELTYPPVPLDWSLKPGQRVQGALDASTHRLNVENKPPTTAAISKRYPHGSITLALVQKVSAQRAVLALHPHLQLTITRADISANPLDKVDALLSEGDVVAARVIHLPSGALHLCLSDVDDDETVLPSLCAVRNGPPWLQENRPLLPLVEENEDASAVVELVGTPSPASTVVAAGVESAAAGHVALATAGPTADRLHPRPAPGPGRV
;
A
#
# COMPACT_ATOMS: atom_id res chain seq x y z
N MET A 1 18.91 -5.32 8.83
CA MET A 1 20.04 -5.91 8.07
C MET A 1 19.52 -6.34 6.71
N TYR A 2 20.21 -6.02 5.61
CA TYR A 2 19.83 -6.46 4.26
C TYR A 2 20.89 -7.39 3.67
N THR A 3 20.49 -8.18 2.67
CA THR A 3 21.37 -9.11 1.93
C THR A 3 21.68 -8.53 0.55
N ARG A 4 22.96 -8.47 0.17
CA ARG A 4 23.35 -8.05 -1.18
C ARG A 4 23.37 -9.25 -2.13
N VAL A 5 22.87 -9.04 -3.34
CA VAL A 5 22.83 -10.03 -4.42
C VAL A 5 23.82 -9.59 -5.48
N GLU A 6 25.05 -10.09 -5.35
CA GLU A 6 26.21 -9.65 -6.15
C GLU A 6 26.67 -10.71 -7.17
N THR A 7 26.05 -11.89 -7.17
CA THR A 7 26.45 -13.00 -8.05
C THR A 7 25.24 -13.67 -8.70
N SER A 8 25.48 -14.31 -9.85
CA SER A 8 24.48 -15.11 -10.56
C SER A 8 23.90 -16.26 -9.70
N VAL A 9 24.73 -16.87 -8.84
CA VAL A 9 24.28 -17.90 -7.89
C VAL A 9 23.34 -17.29 -6.84
N ALA A 10 23.65 -16.10 -6.32
CA ALA A 10 22.78 -15.40 -5.39
C ALA A 10 21.46 -14.97 -6.04
N VAL A 11 21.47 -14.59 -7.32
CA VAL A 11 20.24 -14.33 -8.10
C VAL A 11 19.37 -15.58 -8.19
N GLN A 12 19.96 -16.74 -8.50
CA GLN A 12 19.22 -18.00 -8.55
C GLN A 12 18.63 -18.37 -7.19
N GLN A 13 19.38 -18.18 -6.10
CA GLN A 13 18.90 -18.41 -4.74
C GLN A 13 17.74 -17.45 -4.38
N LEU A 14 17.85 -16.18 -4.74
CA LEU A 14 16.79 -15.20 -4.56
C LEU A 14 15.54 -15.62 -5.33
N ALA A 15 15.66 -15.97 -6.61
CA ALA A 15 14.54 -16.40 -7.44
C ALA A 15 13.87 -17.66 -6.87
N ASN A 16 14.64 -18.69 -6.54
CA ASN A 16 14.13 -19.92 -5.94
C ASN A 16 13.38 -19.64 -4.63
N GLY A 17 13.89 -18.73 -3.80
CA GLY A 17 13.23 -18.31 -2.57
C GLY A 17 11.95 -17.53 -2.82
N LEU A 18 11.90 -16.64 -3.83
CA LEU A 18 10.67 -15.92 -4.19
C LEU A 18 9.56 -16.86 -4.68
N HIS A 19 9.91 -17.97 -5.34
CA HIS A 19 8.98 -19.04 -5.74
C HIS A 19 8.56 -19.98 -4.60
N ASP A 20 9.26 -19.94 -3.46
CA ASP A 20 8.89 -20.74 -2.30
C ASP A 20 7.66 -20.13 -1.59
N SER A 21 6.54 -20.83 -1.67
CA SER A 21 5.29 -20.45 -0.99
C SER A 21 5.32 -20.70 0.51
N GLY A 22 6.29 -21.48 1.00
CA GLY A 22 6.52 -21.79 2.41
C GLY A 22 7.37 -20.77 3.17
N ARG A 23 7.72 -19.62 2.56
CA ARG A 23 8.46 -18.54 3.22
C ARG A 23 7.77 -18.11 4.52
N ASP A 24 8.56 -17.88 5.55
CA ASP A 24 8.06 -17.43 6.86
C ASP A 24 7.75 -15.92 6.90
N ARG A 25 8.23 -15.15 5.91
CA ARG A 25 8.02 -13.70 5.86
C ARG A 25 8.13 -13.10 4.45
N PRO A 26 7.51 -11.93 4.20
CA PRO A 26 7.65 -11.20 2.94
C PRO A 26 9.10 -10.84 2.62
N TRP A 27 9.43 -10.80 1.34
CA TRP A 27 10.76 -10.39 0.86
C TRP A 27 10.63 -9.10 0.07
N VAL A 28 11.51 -8.14 0.34
CA VAL A 28 11.60 -6.87 -0.37
C VAL A 28 12.89 -6.88 -1.17
N VAL A 29 12.79 -6.65 -2.48
CA VAL A 29 13.95 -6.53 -3.37
C VAL A 29 14.04 -5.08 -3.82
N VAL A 30 15.19 -4.46 -3.61
CA VAL A 30 15.51 -3.10 -4.03
C VAL A 30 16.64 -3.16 -5.06
N SER A 31 16.49 -2.43 -6.15
CA SER A 31 17.55 -2.24 -7.13
C SER A 31 18.26 -0.90 -6.92
N SER A 32 19.58 -0.86 -7.07
CA SER A 32 20.35 0.39 -7.15
C SER A 32 20.47 0.87 -8.60
N PRO A 33 20.79 2.16 -8.84
CA PRO A 33 21.08 2.65 -10.19
C PRO A 33 22.22 1.86 -10.87
N PHE A 34 22.18 1.80 -12.20
CA PHE A 34 23.21 1.11 -12.99
C PHE A 34 24.62 1.66 -12.69
N GLY A 35 25.58 0.76 -12.46
CA GLY A 35 26.98 1.12 -12.18
C GLY A 35 27.21 1.64 -10.76
N THR A 36 26.21 1.55 -9.87
CA THR A 36 26.32 1.97 -8.48
C THR A 36 25.78 0.89 -7.55
N ALA A 37 26.48 0.66 -6.45
CA ALA A 37 26.06 -0.30 -5.43
C ALA A 37 25.16 0.32 -4.35
N VAL A 38 24.87 1.64 -4.45
CA VAL A 38 24.10 2.40 -3.46
C VAL A 38 22.72 2.70 -4.04
N PRO A 39 21.62 2.21 -3.46
CA PRO A 39 20.28 2.51 -3.95
C PRO A 39 19.89 3.95 -3.61
N GLU A 40 19.03 4.54 -4.45
CA GLU A 40 18.35 5.80 -4.12
C GLU A 40 17.32 5.59 -3.00
N ILE A 41 16.60 4.47 -3.05
CA ILE A 41 15.68 4.04 -1.98
C ILE A 41 16.48 3.87 -0.68
N GLY A 42 15.95 4.41 0.43
CA GLY A 42 16.55 4.37 1.75
C GLY A 42 16.60 2.96 2.35
N ILE A 43 17.56 2.13 1.91
CA ILE A 43 17.61 0.71 2.28
C ILE A 43 17.89 0.47 3.77
N ASP A 44 18.62 1.38 4.42
CA ASP A 44 18.86 1.33 5.87
C ASP A 44 17.57 1.69 6.64
N GLN A 45 16.79 2.65 6.14
CA GLN A 45 15.46 2.95 6.68
C GLN A 45 14.53 1.75 6.51
N LEU A 46 14.47 1.13 5.33
CA LEU A 46 13.70 -0.10 5.12
C LEU A 46 14.15 -1.19 6.09
N SER A 47 15.45 -1.45 6.16
CA SER A 47 16.01 -2.51 7.01
C SER A 47 15.75 -2.30 8.50
N SER A 48 15.69 -1.06 8.96
CA SER A 48 15.39 -0.73 10.36
C SER A 48 13.90 -0.79 10.66
N GLN A 49 13.05 -0.38 9.72
CA GLN A 49 11.60 -0.38 9.92
C GLN A 49 11.00 -1.78 9.74
N ILE A 50 11.32 -2.51 8.68
CA ILE A 50 10.62 -3.77 8.35
C ILE A 50 11.46 -5.03 8.59
N GLY A 51 12.69 -4.89 9.11
CA GLY A 51 13.62 -6.03 9.25
C GLY A 51 13.18 -7.10 10.25
N ASP A 52 12.26 -6.78 11.16
CA ASP A 52 11.62 -7.69 12.10
C ASP A 52 10.62 -8.64 11.40
N VAL A 53 9.91 -8.13 10.38
CA VAL A 53 8.80 -8.83 9.71
C VAL A 53 9.03 -9.12 8.23
N ALA A 54 10.13 -8.67 7.62
CA ALA A 54 10.45 -8.91 6.21
C ALA A 54 11.96 -9.07 5.99
N ARG A 55 12.36 -9.75 4.91
CA ARG A 55 13.76 -9.83 4.47
C ARG A 55 14.02 -8.83 3.35
N VAL A 56 15.08 -8.04 3.48
CA VAL A 56 15.45 -7.02 2.48
C VAL A 56 16.65 -7.50 1.66
N PHE A 57 16.55 -7.39 0.35
CA PHE A 57 17.60 -7.72 -0.62
C PHE A 57 17.95 -6.50 -1.47
N LEU A 58 19.24 -6.31 -1.74
CA LEU A 58 19.76 -5.29 -2.65
C LEU A 58 20.40 -5.95 -3.86
N ILE A 59 20.01 -5.54 -5.05
CA ILE A 59 20.57 -6.00 -6.32
C ILE A 59 20.99 -4.79 -7.16
N GLU A 60 22.13 -4.85 -7.85
CA GLU A 60 22.53 -3.77 -8.75
C GLU A 60 21.74 -3.85 -10.07
N THR A 61 21.18 -2.72 -10.53
CA THR A 61 20.56 -2.68 -11.86
C THR A 61 21.58 -3.00 -12.94
N GLY A 62 21.27 -3.98 -13.78
CA GLY A 62 22.13 -4.46 -14.84
C GLY A 62 21.87 -5.94 -15.13
N GLU A 63 22.95 -6.68 -15.35
CA GLU A 63 22.87 -8.09 -15.74
C GLU A 63 22.17 -8.96 -14.69
N LEU A 64 22.42 -8.70 -13.40
CA LEU A 64 21.80 -9.46 -12.31
C LEU A 64 20.28 -9.23 -12.24
N THR A 65 19.81 -8.00 -12.44
CA THR A 65 18.36 -7.71 -12.49
C THR A 65 17.70 -8.30 -13.74
N ARG A 66 18.40 -8.36 -14.89
CA ARG A 66 17.87 -9.06 -16.07
C ARG A 66 17.75 -10.56 -15.81
N GLN A 67 18.80 -11.17 -15.27
CA GLN A 67 18.80 -12.58 -14.93
C GLN A 67 17.68 -12.91 -13.92
N LEU A 68 17.48 -12.06 -12.91
CA LEU A 68 16.36 -12.23 -11.99
C LEU A 68 15.02 -12.12 -12.74
N GLY A 69 14.87 -11.14 -13.62
CA GLY A 69 13.68 -10.98 -14.45
C GLY A 69 13.35 -12.20 -15.31
N ASP A 70 14.36 -12.86 -15.89
CA ASP A 70 14.19 -14.07 -16.70
C ASP A 70 13.73 -15.29 -15.87
N LEU A 71 13.98 -15.27 -14.56
CA LEU A 71 13.59 -16.34 -13.61
C LEU A 71 12.24 -16.08 -12.92
N LEU A 72 11.68 -14.87 -13.07
CA LEU A 72 10.41 -14.48 -12.48
C LEU A 72 9.29 -14.47 -13.53
N PRO A 73 8.02 -14.59 -13.10
CA PRO A 73 6.90 -14.36 -14.01
C PRO A 73 6.95 -12.94 -14.58
N ALA A 74 6.43 -12.77 -15.79
CA ALA A 74 6.39 -11.47 -16.45
C ALA A 74 5.74 -10.41 -15.54
N GLN A 75 6.31 -9.20 -15.54
CA GLN A 75 5.89 -8.02 -14.76
C GLN A 75 6.27 -8.03 -13.27
N PHE A 76 6.95 -9.07 -12.78
CA PHE A 76 7.43 -9.15 -11.39
C PHE A 76 8.91 -8.79 -11.20
N GLN A 77 9.59 -8.34 -12.25
CA GLN A 77 10.97 -7.88 -12.20
C GLN A 77 11.16 -6.60 -11.34
N VAL A 78 12.39 -6.37 -10.90
CA VAL A 78 12.86 -5.17 -10.19
C VAL A 78 14.12 -4.65 -10.88
N TYR A 79 14.13 -3.37 -11.23
CA TYR A 79 15.23 -2.71 -11.96
C TYR A 79 15.10 -1.19 -11.87
N GLY A 80 16.15 -0.46 -12.25
CA GLY A 80 16.10 0.97 -12.52
C GLY A 80 15.81 1.82 -11.29
N SER A 81 16.54 1.57 -10.20
CA SER A 81 16.35 2.26 -8.91
C SER A 81 14.99 2.03 -8.27
N ALA A 82 14.28 0.97 -8.66
CA ALA A 82 12.99 0.61 -8.08
C ALA A 82 13.11 -0.47 -7.00
N GLY A 83 12.05 -0.65 -6.21
CA GLY A 83 11.91 -1.80 -5.33
C GLY A 83 10.53 -2.43 -5.42
N ARG A 84 10.41 -3.66 -4.92
CA ARG A 84 9.15 -4.42 -4.85
C ARG A 84 9.11 -5.28 -3.59
N SER A 85 7.97 -5.29 -2.92
CA SER A 85 7.66 -6.28 -1.88
C SER A 85 6.93 -7.48 -2.49
N TYR A 86 7.27 -8.69 -2.04
CA TYR A 86 6.63 -9.94 -2.44
C TYR A 86 6.01 -10.61 -1.21
N PRO A 87 4.70 -10.93 -1.23
CA PRO A 87 4.04 -11.53 -0.08
C PRO A 87 4.48 -12.99 0.13
N VAL A 88 4.13 -13.52 1.30
CA VAL A 88 4.21 -14.95 1.62
C VAL A 88 3.14 -15.72 0.83
N GLY A 89 3.36 -17.02 0.63
CA GLY A 89 2.43 -17.87 -0.11
C GLY A 89 2.58 -17.67 -1.61
N ASP A 90 1.46 -17.54 -2.31
CA ASP A 90 1.47 -17.29 -3.75
C ASP A 90 1.81 -15.81 -4.05
N ALA A 91 3.10 -15.53 -4.14
CA ALA A 91 3.66 -14.20 -4.34
C ALA A 91 3.37 -13.60 -5.73
N PHE A 92 3.00 -14.46 -6.68
CA PHE A 92 2.81 -14.10 -8.08
C PHE A 92 1.35 -14.19 -8.53
N ALA A 93 0.43 -14.52 -7.60
CA ALA A 93 -1.01 -14.57 -7.86
C ALA A 93 -1.56 -13.27 -8.46
N GLU A 94 -1.10 -12.12 -7.96
CA GLU A 94 -1.69 -10.83 -8.32
C GLU A 94 -0.64 -9.72 -8.33
N LEU A 95 -0.49 -9.05 -9.48
CA LEU A 95 0.47 -7.96 -9.66
C LEU A 95 0.15 -6.74 -8.77
N SER A 96 -1.14 -6.49 -8.52
CA SER A 96 -1.63 -5.35 -7.73
C SER A 96 -1.12 -5.38 -6.28
N ARG A 97 -0.83 -6.60 -5.76
CA ARG A 97 -0.32 -6.85 -4.41
C ARG A 97 1.18 -6.62 -4.30
N SER A 98 1.91 -6.72 -5.40
CA SER A 98 3.37 -6.63 -5.41
C SER A 98 3.79 -5.54 -6.39
N ARG A 99 3.37 -4.28 -6.21
CA ARG A 99 3.65 -3.20 -7.19
C ARG A 99 5.14 -2.82 -7.22
N LEU A 100 5.63 -2.43 -8.39
CA LEU A 100 6.97 -1.86 -8.54
C LEU A 100 6.94 -0.39 -8.10
N ARG A 101 7.79 -0.03 -7.12
CA ARG A 101 7.90 1.33 -6.58
C ARG A 101 9.16 1.98 -7.12
N PHE A 102 8.99 2.94 -8.01
CA PHE A 102 10.06 3.75 -8.57
C PHE A 102 10.23 5.04 -7.76
N THR A 103 11.47 5.55 -7.67
CA THR A 103 11.75 6.83 -6.98
C THR A 103 11.17 8.02 -7.72
N HIS A 104 11.30 8.09 -9.05
CA HIS A 104 10.87 9.25 -9.88
C HIS A 104 11.27 10.62 -9.30
N GLY A 105 12.44 10.73 -8.66
CA GLY A 105 12.91 11.96 -8.02
C GLY A 105 12.46 12.17 -6.58
N ASP A 106 11.59 11.32 -6.03
CA ASP A 106 11.20 11.27 -4.62
C ASP A 106 11.49 9.89 -4.01
N ALA A 107 12.77 9.70 -3.68
CA ALA A 107 13.23 8.45 -3.08
C ALA A 107 12.62 8.18 -1.70
N GLN A 108 12.27 9.23 -0.94
CA GLN A 108 11.66 9.07 0.37
C GLN A 108 10.26 8.50 0.24
N HIS A 109 9.45 9.05 -0.67
CA HIS A 109 8.11 8.55 -0.92
C HIS A 109 8.11 7.09 -1.39
N ALA A 110 9.02 6.71 -2.30
CA ALA A 110 9.15 5.32 -2.75
C ALA A 110 9.58 4.38 -1.60
N THR A 111 10.45 4.85 -0.71
CA THR A 111 10.86 4.11 0.49
C THR A 111 9.67 3.86 1.42
N ASP A 112 8.87 4.90 1.69
CA ASP A 112 7.70 4.80 2.55
C ASP A 112 6.61 3.90 1.93
N GLN A 113 6.41 3.96 0.61
CA GLN A 113 5.51 3.04 -0.11
C GLN A 113 5.95 1.57 0.02
N LEU A 114 7.25 1.28 -0.09
CA LEU A 114 7.76 -0.09 0.09
C LEU A 114 7.62 -0.59 1.52
N VAL A 115 7.82 0.29 2.50
CA VAL A 115 7.54 -0.01 3.91
C VAL A 115 6.06 -0.40 4.07
N THR A 116 5.15 0.39 3.51
CA THR A 116 3.71 0.10 3.52
C THR A 116 3.38 -1.25 2.87
N ASP A 117 3.92 -1.53 1.67
CA ASP A 117 3.66 -2.80 0.98
C ASP A 117 4.14 -4.01 1.81
N ALA A 118 5.35 -3.94 2.37
CA ALA A 118 5.93 -5.03 3.15
C ALA A 118 5.15 -5.33 4.44
N LEU A 119 4.65 -4.29 5.10
CA LEU A 119 3.86 -4.46 6.32
C LEU A 119 2.45 -4.96 6.03
N ALA A 120 1.82 -4.50 4.94
CA ALA A 120 0.56 -5.07 4.51
C ALA A 120 0.70 -6.58 4.22
N HIS A 121 1.80 -6.99 3.59
CA HIS A 121 2.10 -8.42 3.37
C HIS A 121 2.35 -9.18 4.68
N ALA A 122 3.05 -8.58 5.64
CA ALA A 122 3.30 -9.19 6.94
C ALA A 122 2.02 -9.33 7.77
N HIS A 123 1.11 -8.36 7.69
CA HIS A 123 -0.19 -8.38 8.36
C HIS A 123 -1.07 -9.48 7.80
N GLN A 124 -1.15 -9.57 6.46
CA GLN A 124 -1.86 -10.64 5.78
C GLN A 124 -1.29 -12.03 6.12
N ALA A 125 0.02 -12.14 6.33
CA ALA A 125 0.68 -13.37 6.76
C ALA A 125 0.54 -13.66 8.27
N GLY A 126 -0.10 -12.77 9.05
CA GLY A 126 -0.30 -12.94 10.49
C GLY A 126 0.97 -12.74 11.32
N LEU A 127 2.02 -12.11 10.78
CA LEU A 127 3.32 -12.03 11.46
C LEU A 127 3.32 -11.08 12.66
N PHE A 128 2.39 -10.13 12.71
CA PHE A 128 2.20 -9.29 13.91
C PHE A 128 1.51 -10.01 15.05
N ALA A 129 0.81 -11.13 14.78
CA ALA A 129 0.33 -12.02 15.84
C ALA A 129 1.47 -12.88 16.44
N LEU A 130 2.65 -12.89 15.79
CA LEU A 130 3.80 -13.75 16.10
C LEU A 130 5.05 -12.98 16.56
N ALA A 131 5.01 -11.67 16.77
CA ALA A 131 6.16 -10.89 17.25
C ALA A 131 6.34 -10.97 18.80
N PRO A 132 7.58 -11.04 19.34
CA PRO A 132 7.85 -11.61 20.68
C PRO A 132 7.96 -10.58 21.85
N ALA A 133 7.70 -11.10 23.06
CA ALA A 133 8.10 -10.72 24.44
C ALA A 133 8.10 -9.26 24.98
N SER A 134 8.22 -8.22 24.15
CA SER A 134 8.27 -6.81 24.62
C SER A 134 7.02 -6.01 24.23
N VAL A 135 5.91 -6.70 23.98
CA VAL A 135 4.62 -6.05 23.76
C VAL A 135 4.07 -5.66 25.12
N ILE A 136 4.10 -4.36 25.42
CA ILE A 136 3.48 -3.80 26.62
C ILE A 136 2.17 -3.13 26.25
N THR A 137 1.14 -3.38 27.05
CA THR A 137 -0.11 -2.64 26.92
C THR A 137 0.11 -1.23 27.45
N VAL A 138 -0.15 -0.23 26.60
CA VAL A 138 0.00 1.19 26.94
C VAL A 138 -1.26 1.95 26.57
N ASP A 139 -1.44 3.05 27.26
CA ASP A 139 -2.48 4.03 26.99
C ASP A 139 -1.83 5.33 26.49
N GLY A 140 -2.52 6.03 25.59
CA GLY A 140 -2.00 7.26 25.00
C GLY A 140 -3.05 8.09 24.27
N THR A 141 -2.65 9.26 23.81
CA THR A 141 -3.50 10.23 23.13
C THR A 141 -3.01 10.48 21.70
N VAL A 142 -3.90 10.32 20.71
CA VAL A 142 -3.60 10.65 19.32
C VAL A 142 -3.37 12.16 19.18
N LYS A 143 -2.23 12.57 18.64
CA LYS A 143 -1.86 13.98 18.44
C LYS A 143 -2.11 14.47 17.03
N GLY A 144 -2.00 13.59 16.05
CA GLY A 144 -2.20 13.94 14.64
C GLY A 144 -1.80 12.80 13.71
N PHE A 145 -1.81 13.10 12.42
CA PHE A 145 -1.45 12.16 11.37
C PHE A 145 -0.23 12.67 10.59
N MET A 146 0.56 11.74 10.08
CA MET A 146 1.74 11.99 9.26
C MET A 146 1.62 11.19 7.95
N LEU A 147 2.50 11.49 6.98
CA LEU A 147 2.63 10.72 5.74
C LEU A 147 1.29 10.53 5.01
N GLY A 148 0.58 11.64 4.80
CA GLY A 148 -0.70 11.64 4.08
C GLY A 148 -1.84 10.87 4.79
N GLY A 149 -1.73 10.60 6.09
CA GLY A 149 -2.75 9.88 6.86
C GLY A 149 -2.39 8.43 7.19
N SER A 150 -1.33 7.88 6.59
CA SER A 150 -0.91 6.47 6.78
C SER A 150 -0.28 6.15 8.15
N ARG A 151 0.05 7.19 8.93
CA ARG A 151 0.61 7.08 10.28
C ARG A 151 -0.14 8.01 11.22
N ALA A 152 -0.60 7.51 12.36
CA ALA A 152 -1.09 8.34 13.46
C ALA A 152 -0.03 8.42 14.56
N LEU A 153 0.23 9.62 15.07
CA LEU A 153 1.18 9.88 16.13
C LEU A 153 0.45 9.87 17.48
N VAL A 154 0.94 9.09 18.45
CA VAL A 154 0.34 8.93 19.77
C VAL A 154 1.35 9.33 20.85
N GLU A 155 0.96 10.26 21.71
CA GLU A 155 1.70 10.55 22.95
C GLU A 155 1.29 9.55 24.02
N LEU A 156 2.26 8.81 24.57
CA LEU A 156 2.01 7.79 25.58
C LEU A 156 1.94 8.41 26.98
N ASP A 157 1.10 7.86 27.85
CA ASP A 157 1.00 8.32 29.24
C ASP A 157 2.27 8.02 30.05
N SER A 158 2.97 6.96 29.69
CA SER A 158 4.27 6.59 30.24
C SER A 158 5.40 7.53 29.80
N GLY A 159 5.10 8.52 28.95
CA GLY A 159 6.06 9.38 28.29
C GLY A 159 6.55 8.80 26.96
N GLY A 160 7.01 9.69 26.08
CA GLY A 160 7.47 9.35 24.73
C GLY A 160 6.34 9.29 23.70
N MET A 161 6.73 8.95 22.47
CA MET A 161 5.83 8.86 21.33
C MET A 161 5.80 7.45 20.78
N ALA A 162 4.63 7.05 20.27
CA ALA A 162 4.43 5.86 19.48
C ALA A 162 3.70 6.20 18.19
N THR A 163 3.75 5.29 17.23
CA THR A 163 3.08 5.47 15.93
C THR A 163 2.13 4.31 15.67
N VAL A 164 0.90 4.62 15.31
CA VAL A 164 -0.08 3.67 14.78
C VAL A 164 0.01 3.69 13.26
N TRP A 165 0.10 2.50 12.66
CA TRP A 165 0.36 2.32 11.25
C TRP A 165 -0.92 1.75 10.62
N GLN A 166 -1.32 2.26 9.46
CA GLN A 166 -2.55 1.83 8.80
C GLN A 166 -2.55 0.32 8.53
N GLU A 167 -1.37 -0.18 8.13
CA GLU A 167 -1.11 -1.58 7.81
C GLU A 167 -1.19 -2.50 9.03
N LEU A 168 -1.15 -1.94 10.23
CA LEU A 168 -1.22 -2.63 11.53
C LEU A 168 -2.56 -2.39 12.24
N THR A 169 -3.54 -1.85 11.53
CA THR A 169 -4.87 -1.54 12.08
C THR A 169 -5.95 -2.29 11.30
N TYR A 170 -6.54 -1.74 10.25
CA TYR A 170 -7.59 -2.45 9.51
C TYR A 170 -7.45 -2.25 8.00
N PRO A 171 -6.40 -2.77 7.34
CA PRO A 171 -6.25 -2.60 5.89
C PRO A 171 -7.48 -3.18 5.14
N PRO A 172 -8.03 -2.48 4.13
CA PRO A 172 -7.56 -1.23 3.51
C PRO A 172 -8.12 0.07 4.13
N VAL A 173 -8.83 0.01 5.26
CA VAL A 173 -9.49 1.17 5.90
C VAL A 173 -8.47 2.27 6.26
N PRO A 174 -8.67 3.53 5.83
CA PRO A 174 -7.80 4.63 6.19
C PRO A 174 -7.77 4.89 7.71
N LEU A 175 -6.62 5.30 8.26
CA LEU A 175 -6.49 5.51 9.71
C LEU A 175 -7.41 6.61 10.26
N ASP A 176 -7.69 7.65 9.48
CA ASP A 176 -8.57 8.76 9.84
C ASP A 176 -10.07 8.37 9.82
N TRP A 177 -10.40 7.13 9.44
CA TRP A 177 -11.72 6.53 9.67
C TRP A 177 -11.83 5.91 11.06
N SER A 178 -10.70 5.46 11.61
CA SER A 178 -10.65 4.70 12.87
C SER A 178 -10.13 5.51 14.05
N LEU A 179 -9.42 6.60 13.77
CA LEU A 179 -8.77 7.46 14.76
C LEU A 179 -9.10 8.93 14.52
N LYS A 180 -9.07 9.73 15.59
CA LYS A 180 -9.14 11.21 15.52
C LYS A 180 -8.15 11.86 16.48
N PRO A 181 -7.65 13.08 16.20
CA PRO A 181 -6.81 13.80 17.15
C PRO A 181 -7.55 14.03 18.48
N GLY A 182 -6.81 13.94 19.59
CA GLY A 182 -7.34 14.00 20.95
C GLY A 182 -7.99 12.69 21.46
N GLN A 183 -8.11 11.65 20.62
CA GLN A 183 -8.65 10.37 21.05
C GLN A 183 -7.71 9.64 21.99
N ARG A 184 -8.30 9.09 23.06
CA ARG A 184 -7.64 8.12 23.96
C ARG A 184 -7.64 6.74 23.35
N VAL A 185 -6.45 6.19 23.14
CA VAL A 185 -6.23 4.85 22.59
C VAL A 185 -5.52 3.98 23.61
N GLN A 186 -5.80 2.68 23.55
CA GLN A 186 -5.08 1.65 24.27
C GLN A 186 -4.62 0.63 23.25
N GLY A 187 -3.38 0.17 23.36
CA GLY A 187 -2.82 -0.73 22.38
C GLY A 187 -1.61 -1.51 22.90
N ALA A 188 -1.17 -2.44 22.08
CA ALA A 188 0.04 -3.22 22.27
C ALA A 188 1.21 -2.46 21.61
N LEU A 189 2.14 -1.96 22.42
CA LEU A 189 3.34 -1.26 21.97
C LEU A 189 4.50 -2.23 21.81
N ASP A 190 5.08 -2.27 20.62
CA ASP A 190 6.40 -2.82 20.41
C ASP A 190 7.46 -1.79 20.82
N ALA A 191 8.14 -2.06 21.93
CA ALA A 191 9.16 -1.19 22.50
C ALA A 191 10.39 -0.97 21.57
N SER A 192 10.66 -1.89 20.65
CA SER A 192 11.84 -1.79 19.77
C SER A 192 11.58 -0.88 18.57
N THR A 193 10.37 -0.92 18.01
CA THR A 193 9.98 -0.18 16.81
C THR A 193 9.11 1.04 17.11
N HIS A 194 8.68 1.22 18.37
CA HIS A 194 7.70 2.23 18.79
C HIS A 194 6.38 2.18 18.00
N ARG A 195 6.03 0.98 17.50
CA ARG A 195 4.77 0.72 16.81
C ARG A 195 3.69 0.36 17.82
N LEU A 196 2.56 1.03 17.72
CA LEU A 196 1.39 0.78 18.55
C LEU A 196 0.31 0.10 17.71
N ASN A 197 0.02 -1.16 18.04
CA ASN A 197 -1.14 -1.85 17.51
C ASN A 197 -2.37 -1.54 18.39
N VAL A 198 -3.40 -0.93 17.80
CA VAL A 198 -4.65 -0.53 18.46
C VAL A 198 -5.85 -1.36 18.01
N GLU A 199 -5.63 -2.44 17.27
CA GLU A 199 -6.69 -3.36 16.85
C GLU A 199 -7.40 -3.95 18.07
N ASN A 200 -8.71 -3.84 18.05
CA ASN A 200 -9.58 -4.52 19.00
C ASN A 200 -9.91 -5.93 18.51
N LYS A 201 -10.13 -6.82 19.49
CA LYS A 201 -10.74 -8.13 19.24
C LYS A 201 -12.11 -7.96 18.57
N PRO A 202 -12.51 -8.89 17.70
CA PRO A 202 -13.82 -8.87 17.07
C PRO A 202 -14.94 -8.80 18.13
N PRO A 203 -15.99 -8.01 17.88
CA PRO A 203 -17.15 -7.97 18.77
C PRO A 203 -17.83 -9.35 18.80
N THR A 204 -18.31 -9.76 19.97
CA THR A 204 -19.05 -11.02 20.12
C THR A 204 -20.46 -10.88 19.55
N THR A 205 -21.07 -11.98 19.11
CA THR A 205 -22.47 -12.00 18.63
C THR A 205 -23.43 -11.38 19.63
N ALA A 206 -23.24 -11.66 20.93
CA ALA A 206 -24.05 -11.07 21.99
C ALA A 206 -23.90 -9.54 22.09
N ALA A 207 -22.69 -8.99 21.91
CA ALA A 207 -22.47 -7.56 21.90
C ALA A 207 -23.12 -6.89 20.68
N ILE A 208 -23.05 -7.55 19.52
CA ILE A 208 -23.67 -7.09 18.27
C ILE A 208 -25.19 -7.07 18.41
N SER A 209 -25.81 -8.17 18.84
CA SER A 209 -27.27 -8.25 19.02
C SER A 209 -27.81 -7.28 20.07
N LYS A 210 -27.00 -6.91 21.07
CA LYS A 210 -27.36 -5.86 22.03
C LYS A 210 -27.26 -4.45 21.41
N ARG A 211 -26.25 -4.22 20.56
CA ARG A 211 -26.01 -2.93 19.91
C ARG A 211 -26.98 -2.65 18.76
N TYR A 212 -27.33 -3.69 18.02
CA TYR A 212 -28.23 -3.70 16.89
C TYR A 212 -29.33 -4.73 17.13
N PRO A 213 -30.47 -4.32 17.71
CA PRO A 213 -31.63 -5.18 17.85
C PRO A 213 -32.14 -5.67 16.49
N HIS A 214 -32.90 -6.75 16.50
CA HIS A 214 -33.56 -7.25 15.30
C HIS A 214 -34.42 -6.15 14.64
N GLY A 215 -34.27 -6.00 13.32
CA GLY A 215 -34.99 -5.00 12.51
C GLY A 215 -34.33 -3.62 12.49
N SER A 216 -33.31 -3.37 13.31
CA SER A 216 -32.58 -2.09 13.27
C SER A 216 -31.74 -1.95 12.00
N ILE A 217 -31.52 -0.71 11.57
CA ILE A 217 -30.69 -0.39 10.41
C ILE A 217 -29.35 0.16 10.89
N THR A 218 -28.27 -0.25 10.23
CA THR A 218 -26.91 0.24 10.46
C THR A 218 -26.14 0.24 9.14
N LEU A 219 -24.98 0.87 9.11
CA LEU A 219 -24.09 0.86 7.96
C LEU A 219 -23.25 -0.41 7.88
N ALA A 220 -23.02 -0.88 6.66
CA ALA A 220 -22.12 -1.96 6.32
C ALA A 220 -21.25 -1.59 5.12
N LEU A 221 -19.99 -2.03 5.12
CA LEU A 221 -19.06 -1.85 4.00
C LEU A 221 -19.18 -3.02 3.03
N VAL A 222 -19.35 -2.74 1.75
CA VAL A 222 -19.31 -3.74 0.67
C VAL A 222 -17.84 -4.12 0.43
N GLN A 223 -17.48 -5.36 0.74
CA GLN A 223 -16.10 -5.84 0.59
C GLN A 223 -15.86 -6.61 -0.69
N LYS A 224 -16.84 -7.42 -1.11
CA LYS A 224 -16.76 -8.23 -2.32
C LYS A 224 -18.13 -8.35 -2.96
N VAL A 225 -18.14 -8.32 -4.28
CA VAL A 225 -19.37 -8.49 -5.05
C VAL A 225 -19.19 -9.53 -6.15
N SER A 226 -20.27 -10.26 -6.43
CA SER A 226 -20.41 -11.18 -7.56
C SER A 226 -21.81 -11.04 -8.13
N ALA A 227 -22.10 -11.62 -9.29
CA ALA A 227 -23.42 -11.54 -9.90
C ALA A 227 -24.60 -11.98 -9.00
N GLN A 228 -24.37 -12.82 -7.98
CA GLN A 228 -25.43 -13.41 -7.15
C GLN A 228 -25.30 -13.16 -5.64
N ARG A 229 -24.14 -12.67 -5.17
CA ARG A 229 -23.83 -12.52 -3.75
C ARG A 229 -22.95 -11.31 -3.50
N ALA A 230 -23.09 -10.72 -2.32
CA ALA A 230 -22.19 -9.71 -1.78
C ALA A 230 -21.70 -10.11 -0.39
N VAL A 231 -20.49 -9.67 -0.04
CA VAL A 231 -19.92 -9.78 1.30
C VAL A 231 -19.92 -8.39 1.92
N LEU A 232 -20.67 -8.24 3.01
CA LEU A 232 -20.80 -6.98 3.75
C LEU A 232 -20.08 -7.09 5.09
N ALA A 233 -19.45 -6.01 5.53
CA ALA A 233 -18.79 -5.94 6.83
C ALA A 233 -19.44 -4.89 7.74
N LEU A 234 -19.90 -5.32 8.91
CA LEU A 234 -20.35 -4.42 10.00
C LEU A 234 -19.18 -3.92 10.86
N HIS A 235 -18.09 -4.69 10.86
CA HIS A 235 -16.82 -4.41 11.51
C HIS A 235 -15.72 -5.08 10.68
N PRO A 236 -14.46 -4.59 10.66
CA PRO A 236 -13.38 -5.21 9.86
C PRO A 236 -13.22 -6.73 10.01
N HIS A 237 -13.47 -7.25 11.22
CA HIS A 237 -13.42 -8.68 11.54
C HIS A 237 -14.78 -9.41 11.53
N LEU A 238 -15.86 -8.75 11.09
CA LEU A 238 -17.22 -9.32 11.06
C LEU A 238 -17.83 -9.14 9.66
N GLN A 239 -17.77 -10.21 8.89
CA GLN A 239 -18.26 -10.28 7.52
C GLN A 239 -19.48 -11.18 7.43
N LEU A 240 -20.46 -10.74 6.65
CA LEU A 240 -21.71 -11.46 6.39
C LEU A 240 -21.91 -11.58 4.88
N THR A 241 -22.26 -12.79 4.43
CA THR A 241 -22.61 -13.00 3.02
C THR A 241 -24.12 -12.84 2.86
N ILE A 242 -24.52 -11.97 1.94
CA ILE A 242 -25.91 -11.82 1.53
C ILE A 242 -26.09 -12.27 0.08
N THR A 243 -27.33 -12.56 -0.29
CA THR A 243 -27.71 -13.05 -1.61
C THR A 243 -28.51 -12.00 -2.37
N ARG A 244 -28.69 -12.20 -3.68
CA ARG A 244 -29.55 -11.34 -4.51
C ARG A 244 -30.93 -11.09 -3.89
N ALA A 245 -31.55 -12.10 -3.29
CA ALA A 245 -32.88 -11.98 -2.69
C ALA A 245 -32.94 -11.02 -1.49
N ASP A 246 -31.80 -10.82 -0.80
CA ASP A 246 -31.67 -9.88 0.30
C ASP A 246 -31.50 -8.43 -0.18
N ILE A 247 -31.26 -8.22 -1.49
CA ILE A 247 -30.92 -6.93 -2.09
C ILE A 247 -32.04 -6.44 -3.00
N SER A 248 -32.58 -7.33 -3.84
CA SER A 248 -33.67 -7.02 -4.75
C SER A 248 -34.64 -8.19 -4.89
N ALA A 249 -35.93 -7.87 -4.92
CA ALA A 249 -36.99 -8.83 -5.22
C ALA A 249 -36.98 -9.27 -6.70
N ASN A 250 -36.39 -8.49 -7.62
CA ASN A 250 -36.38 -8.80 -9.04
C ASN A 250 -35.34 -9.88 -9.39
N PRO A 251 -35.76 -11.06 -9.92
CA PRO A 251 -34.85 -12.16 -10.23
C PRO A 251 -33.85 -11.88 -11.35
N LEU A 252 -34.08 -10.84 -12.16
CA LEU A 252 -33.20 -10.45 -13.26
C LEU A 252 -32.05 -9.54 -12.82
N ASP A 253 -32.14 -8.96 -11.62
CA ASP A 253 -31.12 -8.06 -11.11
C ASP A 253 -29.85 -8.84 -10.76
N LYS A 254 -28.70 -8.25 -11.11
CA LYS A 254 -27.40 -8.78 -10.72
C LYS A 254 -26.85 -7.94 -9.58
N VAL A 255 -26.26 -8.60 -8.60
CA VAL A 255 -25.77 -7.91 -7.40
C VAL A 255 -24.59 -6.99 -7.71
N ASP A 256 -23.73 -7.38 -8.66
CA ASP A 256 -22.60 -6.58 -9.17
C ASP A 256 -23.01 -5.36 -10.01
N ALA A 257 -24.28 -5.23 -10.37
CA ALA A 257 -24.83 -4.02 -10.99
C ALA A 257 -25.45 -3.07 -9.97
N LEU A 258 -25.71 -3.52 -8.73
CA LEU A 258 -26.39 -2.75 -7.69
C LEU A 258 -25.45 -2.28 -6.58
N LEU A 259 -24.32 -2.96 -6.39
CA LEU A 259 -23.34 -2.67 -5.34
C LEU A 259 -21.93 -2.64 -5.92
N SER A 260 -21.12 -1.69 -5.48
CA SER A 260 -19.71 -1.61 -5.81
C SER A 260 -18.85 -1.96 -4.59
N GLU A 261 -17.70 -2.59 -4.83
CA GLU A 261 -16.72 -2.82 -3.76
C GLU A 261 -16.23 -1.48 -3.20
N GLY A 262 -16.21 -1.37 -1.87
CA GLY A 262 -15.88 -0.14 -1.17
C GLY A 262 -17.07 0.76 -0.83
N ASP A 263 -18.27 0.46 -1.32
CA ASP A 263 -19.47 1.23 -0.98
C ASP A 263 -19.86 1.04 0.49
N VAL A 264 -20.42 2.08 1.09
CA VAL A 264 -21.03 2.04 2.42
C VAL A 264 -22.54 2.11 2.25
N VAL A 265 -23.23 1.06 2.66
CA VAL A 265 -24.68 0.90 2.46
C VAL A 265 -25.41 0.72 3.78
N ALA A 266 -26.64 1.23 3.85
CA ALA A 266 -27.55 0.96 4.96
C ALA A 266 -28.11 -0.47 4.82
N ALA A 267 -28.10 -1.23 5.92
CA ALA A 267 -28.58 -2.59 5.95
C ALA A 267 -29.38 -2.87 7.22
N ARG A 268 -30.52 -3.55 7.06
CA ARG A 268 -31.35 -4.03 8.16
C ARG A 268 -30.74 -5.29 8.78
N VAL A 269 -30.66 -5.30 10.10
CA VAL A 269 -30.11 -6.41 10.88
C VAL A 269 -31.19 -7.44 11.21
N ILE A 270 -31.01 -8.65 10.71
CA ILE A 270 -31.94 -9.77 10.90
C ILE A 270 -31.31 -10.80 11.85
N HIS A 271 -32.04 -11.18 12.90
CA HIS A 271 -31.62 -12.23 13.82
C HIS A 271 -32.36 -13.50 13.41
N LEU A 272 -31.65 -14.48 12.85
CA LEU A 272 -32.24 -15.74 12.45
C LEU A 272 -32.60 -16.58 13.69
N PRO A 273 -33.60 -17.47 13.59
CA PRO A 273 -33.97 -18.38 14.70
C PRO A 273 -32.81 -19.25 15.21
N SER A 274 -31.79 -19.48 14.37
CA SER A 274 -30.55 -20.18 14.72
C SER A 274 -29.62 -19.37 15.65
N GLY A 275 -29.93 -18.10 15.91
CA GLY A 275 -29.06 -17.16 16.61
C GLY A 275 -27.98 -16.53 15.71
N ALA A 276 -27.96 -16.86 14.42
CA ALA A 276 -27.07 -16.24 13.44
C ALA A 276 -27.56 -14.84 13.07
N LEU A 277 -26.60 -13.95 12.81
CA LEU A 277 -26.86 -12.62 12.28
C LEU A 277 -26.96 -12.69 10.75
N HIS A 278 -27.88 -11.93 10.18
CA HIS A 278 -28.07 -11.78 8.73
C HIS A 278 -28.36 -10.31 8.40
N LEU A 279 -28.15 -9.91 7.14
CA LEU A 279 -28.38 -8.54 6.67
C LEU A 279 -29.33 -8.53 5.48
N CYS A 280 -30.16 -7.50 5.39
CA CYS A 280 -31.12 -7.28 4.29
C CYS A 280 -31.09 -5.81 3.85
N LEU A 281 -31.10 -5.58 2.55
CA LEU A 281 -31.06 -4.25 1.90
C LEU A 281 -32.38 -3.93 1.19
N SER A 282 -33.15 -4.94 0.76
CA SER A 282 -34.36 -4.77 -0.06
C SER A 282 -35.56 -4.12 0.66
N ASP A 283 -35.44 -3.86 1.95
CA ASP A 283 -36.49 -3.38 2.85
C ASP A 283 -35.90 -2.30 3.76
N VAL A 284 -35.18 -1.33 3.19
CA VAL A 284 -34.59 -0.19 3.91
C VAL A 284 -35.07 1.06 3.22
N ASP A 285 -35.85 1.88 3.92
CA ASP A 285 -36.34 3.16 3.43
C ASP A 285 -35.41 4.31 3.88
N ASP A 286 -35.26 5.34 3.04
CA ASP A 286 -34.32 6.46 3.27
C ASP A 286 -34.68 7.35 4.48
N ASP A 287 -35.92 7.26 5.00
CA ASP A 287 -36.40 8.03 6.15
C ASP A 287 -36.25 7.28 7.49
N GLU A 288 -35.79 6.03 7.46
CA GLU A 288 -35.56 5.24 8.66
C GLU A 288 -34.30 5.68 9.42
N THR A 289 -34.36 5.56 10.75
CA THR A 289 -33.22 5.95 11.59
C THR A 289 -32.09 4.92 11.51
N VAL A 290 -30.97 5.33 10.92
CA VAL A 290 -29.74 4.53 10.87
C VAL A 290 -28.97 4.64 12.19
N LEU A 291 -28.75 3.51 12.84
CA LEU A 291 -27.93 3.44 14.05
C LEU A 291 -26.45 3.61 13.68
N PRO A 292 -25.64 4.31 14.51
CA PRO A 292 -24.23 4.49 14.23
C PRO A 292 -23.48 3.16 14.10
N SER A 293 -22.54 3.09 13.16
CA SER A 293 -21.66 1.94 12.97
C SER A 293 -20.78 1.66 14.20
N LEU A 294 -20.18 0.48 14.25
CA LEU A 294 -19.26 0.11 15.33
C LEU A 294 -17.99 0.96 15.28
N CYS A 295 -17.35 1.16 16.42
CA CYS A 295 -16.00 1.72 16.42
C CYS A 295 -15.01 0.60 16.11
N ALA A 296 -14.11 0.80 15.14
CA ALA A 296 -13.05 -0.16 14.87
C ALA A 296 -12.00 -0.17 16.00
N VAL A 297 -11.62 1.03 16.47
CA VAL A 297 -10.69 1.23 17.60
C VAL A 297 -11.47 1.72 18.83
N ARG A 298 -10.96 1.38 20.02
CA ARG A 298 -11.60 1.76 21.29
C ARG A 298 -11.66 3.28 21.41
N ASN A 299 -12.83 3.80 21.79
CA ASN A 299 -13.14 5.24 21.87
C ASN A 299 -13.00 5.99 20.53
N GLY A 300 -12.92 5.26 19.42
CA GLY A 300 -12.83 5.83 18.07
C GLY A 300 -14.17 6.35 17.56
N PRO A 301 -14.15 7.12 16.46
CA PRO A 301 -15.36 7.37 15.70
C PRO A 301 -15.99 6.06 15.19
N PRO A 302 -17.30 6.08 14.85
CA PRO A 302 -17.90 5.04 14.02
C PRO A 302 -17.06 4.87 12.74
N TRP A 303 -16.68 3.63 12.41
CA TRP A 303 -15.74 3.40 11.31
C TRP A 303 -16.36 3.63 9.93
N LEU A 304 -17.68 3.54 9.82
CA LEU A 304 -18.44 3.84 8.60
C LEU A 304 -19.30 5.07 8.78
N GLN A 305 -19.41 5.84 7.71
CA GLN A 305 -20.26 7.03 7.59
C GLN A 305 -20.97 6.99 6.23
N GLU A 306 -22.24 7.39 6.20
CA GLU A 306 -22.98 7.62 4.96
C GLU A 306 -22.23 8.68 4.16
N ASN A 307 -21.97 8.42 2.88
CA ASN A 307 -21.19 9.29 1.97
C ASN A 307 -19.67 9.30 2.17
N ARG A 308 -19.11 8.27 2.83
CA ARG A 308 -17.66 8.07 2.88
C ARG A 308 -17.32 6.69 2.31
N PRO A 309 -17.26 6.51 0.98
CA PRO A 309 -16.89 5.23 0.38
C PRO A 309 -15.39 4.96 0.57
N LEU A 310 -15.03 3.68 0.69
CA LEU A 310 -13.65 3.25 0.91
C LEU A 310 -12.79 3.49 -0.32
N LEU A 311 -13.38 3.33 -1.50
CA LEU A 311 -12.77 3.71 -2.76
C LEU A 311 -13.37 5.06 -3.20
N PRO A 312 -12.55 6.04 -3.62
CA PRO A 312 -13.09 7.27 -4.18
C PRO A 312 -13.93 6.94 -5.42
N LEU A 313 -15.11 7.55 -5.52
CA LEU A 313 -15.93 7.49 -6.72
C LEU A 313 -15.09 8.06 -7.88
N VAL A 314 -14.87 7.25 -8.91
CA VAL A 314 -14.36 7.78 -10.17
C VAL A 314 -15.53 8.51 -10.80
N GLU A 315 -15.59 9.83 -10.66
CA GLU A 315 -16.48 10.62 -11.51
C GLU A 315 -16.03 10.36 -12.94
N GLU A 316 -16.85 9.63 -13.71
CA GLU A 316 -16.70 9.55 -15.15
C GLU A 316 -16.85 10.98 -15.67
N ASN A 317 -15.73 11.66 -15.93
CA ASN A 317 -15.74 12.92 -16.64
C ASN A 317 -16.36 12.66 -18.02
N GLU A 318 -17.66 12.94 -18.17
CA GLU A 318 -18.39 12.88 -19.45
C GLU A 318 -17.83 13.86 -20.50
N ASP A 319 -16.88 14.73 -20.13
CA ASP A 319 -16.30 15.75 -21.01
C ASP A 319 -14.99 15.34 -21.73
N ALA A 320 -14.55 14.08 -21.66
CA ALA A 320 -13.34 13.62 -22.38
C ALA A 320 -13.61 13.04 -23.79
N SER A 321 -14.84 13.17 -24.31
CA SER A 321 -15.20 12.69 -25.65
C SER A 321 -15.33 13.82 -26.68
N ALA A 322 -14.41 14.79 -26.65
CA ALA A 322 -14.21 15.72 -27.77
C ALA A 322 -13.21 15.11 -28.78
N VAL A 323 -13.79 14.39 -29.73
CA VAL A 323 -13.26 14.01 -31.05
C VAL A 323 -12.04 14.83 -31.53
N VAL A 324 -10.87 14.19 -31.56
CA VAL A 324 -9.77 14.61 -32.45
C VAL A 324 -10.04 13.96 -33.81
N GLU A 325 -10.79 14.66 -34.65
CA GLU A 325 -11.00 14.27 -36.05
C GLU A 325 -9.68 14.50 -36.81
N LEU A 326 -8.90 13.43 -36.96
CA LEU A 326 -7.70 13.36 -37.78
C LEU A 326 -8.07 13.51 -39.26
N VAL A 327 -8.01 14.74 -39.77
CA VAL A 327 -8.11 15.02 -41.21
C VAL A 327 -6.84 14.56 -41.91
N GLY A 328 -7.00 13.49 -42.71
CA GLY A 328 -6.51 13.45 -44.08
C GLY A 328 -5.06 13.02 -44.33
N THR A 329 -4.86 11.73 -44.52
CA THR A 329 -3.77 11.20 -45.36
C THR A 329 -3.92 11.66 -46.81
N PRO A 330 -2.87 12.21 -47.48
CA PRO A 330 -2.85 12.30 -48.92
C PRO A 330 -2.22 11.05 -49.56
N SER A 331 -2.93 10.50 -50.55
CA SER A 331 -2.49 9.43 -51.46
C SER A 331 -1.44 9.94 -52.47
N PRO A 332 -0.51 9.09 -52.96
CA PRO A 332 0.53 9.52 -53.90
C PRO A 332 0.09 9.33 -55.36
N ALA A 333 0.45 10.28 -56.24
CA ALA A 333 0.86 10.02 -57.62
C ALA A 333 1.31 11.31 -58.35
N SER A 334 2.55 11.24 -58.86
CA SER A 334 2.97 11.61 -60.21
C SER A 334 3.38 13.06 -60.58
N THR A 335 4.72 13.14 -60.81
CA THR A 335 5.46 13.65 -61.99
C THR A 335 5.97 15.09 -62.07
N VAL A 336 7.32 15.17 -62.20
CA VAL A 336 8.25 16.12 -62.89
C VAL A 336 8.07 17.63 -62.63
N VAL A 337 9.10 18.46 -62.46
CA VAL A 337 10.23 18.77 -63.35
C VAL A 337 11.43 19.31 -62.54
N ALA A 338 12.60 19.22 -63.17
CA ALA A 338 13.99 19.46 -62.76
C ALA A 338 14.43 20.91 -62.43
N ALA A 339 15.73 20.97 -62.07
CA ALA A 339 16.68 22.10 -61.94
C ALA A 339 16.76 22.72 -60.53
N GLY A 340 17.91 22.89 -59.88
CA GLY A 340 19.31 22.74 -60.26
C GLY A 340 20.13 23.80 -59.51
N VAL A 341 21.30 23.40 -58.97
CA VAL A 341 22.44 24.24 -58.48
C VAL A 341 22.10 25.11 -57.22
N GLU A 342 22.90 25.41 -56.20
CA GLU A 342 24.35 25.66 -56.03
C GLU A 342 24.57 25.84 -54.50
N SER A 343 25.43 25.08 -53.82
CA SER A 343 26.81 25.38 -53.39
C SER A 343 27.05 26.61 -52.49
N ALA A 344 27.95 26.38 -51.51
CA ALA A 344 28.78 27.29 -50.72
C ALA A 344 28.21 27.87 -49.41
N ALA A 345 29.00 28.18 -48.37
CA ALA A 345 30.24 27.67 -47.78
C ALA A 345 30.54 28.58 -46.56
N ALA A 346 31.22 28.00 -45.56
CA ALA A 346 32.25 28.62 -44.70
C ALA A 346 31.90 29.66 -43.60
N GLY A 347 32.69 29.54 -42.51
CA GLY A 347 32.95 30.55 -41.47
C GLY A 347 32.74 30.02 -40.04
N HIS A 348 33.62 29.19 -39.46
CA HIS A 348 34.82 29.60 -38.67
C HIS A 348 34.61 30.83 -37.76
N VAL A 349 34.76 30.67 -36.44
CA VAL A 349 35.93 31.14 -35.64
C VAL A 349 35.84 30.56 -34.22
N ALA A 350 36.92 29.89 -33.80
CA ALA A 350 37.25 29.61 -32.40
C ALA A 350 38.21 30.70 -31.89
N LEU A 351 38.17 31.04 -30.60
CA LEU A 351 39.35 31.60 -29.93
C LEU A 351 39.39 31.17 -28.46
N ALA A 352 40.55 30.63 -28.08
CA ALA A 352 40.97 30.23 -26.75
C ALA A 352 41.92 31.29 -26.15
N THR A 353 41.97 31.40 -24.83
CA THR A 353 43.11 31.87 -24.01
C THR A 353 42.90 31.35 -22.57
N ALA A 354 43.67 30.37 -22.08
CA ALA A 354 45.00 30.45 -21.42
C ALA A 354 44.98 30.97 -19.95
N GLY A 355 45.40 30.12 -19.00
CA GLY A 355 45.51 30.37 -17.55
C GLY A 355 46.73 31.22 -17.12
N PRO A 356 47.02 31.37 -15.80
CA PRO A 356 47.97 30.45 -15.14
C PRO A 356 47.84 30.20 -13.59
N THR A 357 48.23 28.98 -13.19
CA THR A 357 49.14 28.51 -12.10
C THR A 357 49.23 29.15 -10.69
N ALA A 358 49.13 28.29 -9.65
CA ALA A 358 50.06 28.06 -8.49
C ALA A 358 49.27 27.53 -7.26
N ASP A 359 49.35 26.26 -6.88
CA ASP A 359 50.40 25.60 -6.06
C ASP A 359 50.42 26.01 -4.57
N ARG A 360 49.98 25.10 -3.67
CA ARG A 360 50.64 24.82 -2.37
C ARG A 360 50.05 23.61 -1.63
N LEU A 361 50.97 22.74 -1.24
CA LEU A 361 50.83 21.46 -0.54
C LEU A 361 50.51 21.58 0.98
N HIS A 362 49.64 20.66 1.47
CA HIS A 362 49.64 19.81 2.69
C HIS A 362 50.42 20.21 3.99
N PRO A 363 50.06 19.71 5.22
CA PRO A 363 49.54 18.35 5.50
C PRO A 363 48.54 18.14 6.68
N ARG A 364 47.96 16.92 6.72
CA ARG A 364 47.29 16.27 7.87
C ARG A 364 48.31 15.80 8.93
N PRO A 365 47.97 15.79 10.23
CA PRO A 365 48.65 14.96 11.22
C PRO A 365 47.97 13.58 11.39
N ALA A 366 48.79 12.55 11.60
CA ALA A 366 48.45 11.16 11.89
C ALA A 366 48.84 10.81 13.37
N PRO A 367 48.51 9.61 13.88
CA PRO A 367 48.24 9.34 15.31
C PRO A 367 49.49 9.05 16.16
N GLY A 368 49.35 9.26 17.48
CA GLY A 368 50.36 8.94 18.51
C GLY A 368 49.93 7.80 19.45
N PRO A 369 50.87 7.21 20.21
CA PRO A 369 50.94 5.77 20.45
C PRO A 369 50.31 5.28 21.76
N GLY A 370 50.03 3.98 21.80
CA GLY A 370 49.54 3.26 22.98
C GLY A 370 50.55 3.15 24.13
N ARG A 371 50.01 2.82 25.30
CA ARG A 371 50.78 2.41 26.48
C ARG A 371 49.98 1.39 27.32
N VAL A 372 50.67 0.26 27.52
CA VAL A 372 50.62 -0.77 28.58
C VAL A 372 49.37 -1.64 28.69
#